data_AF-A0A9X2JJE3-F1
#
_entry.id   AF-A0A9X2JJE3-F1
#
_cell.length_a   1.000
_cell.length_b   1.000
_cell.length_c   1.000
_cell.angle_alpha   90.00
_cell.angle_beta   90.00
_cell.angle_gamma   90.00
#
_symmetry.space_group_name_H-M   'P 1'
#
loop_
_entity.id
_entity.type
_entity.pdbx_description
1 polymer ?
#
loop_
_entity_poly.entity_id
_entity_poly.type
_entity_poly.pdbx_seq_one_letter_code
_entity_poly.pdbx_strand_id
1 'polypeptide(L)'
;MRYNLKILFVLTTTIAIAVGSIAAWSFYYPYQATGTSVAVANRVLWDDLKLPAGASDITFYVDRYGCEAEFAISQPEFLEWCKVQGWSVSGITTPVPYFEPVCLPEDDRLVETGYEFSIPYGRVVYDSSRSRAAFWASTFP
;
A
#
# COMPACT_ATOMS: atom_id res chain seq x y z
N MET A 1 -50.06 17.33 -7.89
CA MET A 1 -48.84 17.45 -8.73
C MET A 1 -48.61 16.12 -9.45
N ARG A 2 -48.83 16.04 -10.76
CA ARG A 2 -48.51 14.84 -11.54
C ARG A 2 -47.06 15.00 -12.02
N TYR A 3 -46.12 14.33 -11.37
CA TYR A 3 -44.74 14.31 -11.86
C TYR A 3 -44.71 13.59 -13.20
N ASN A 4 -44.13 14.24 -14.20
CA ASN A 4 -44.01 13.67 -15.54
C ASN A 4 -43.05 12.48 -15.46
N LEU A 5 -43.55 11.27 -15.71
CA LEU A 5 -42.79 10.01 -15.61
C LEU A 5 -41.46 10.06 -16.37
N LYS A 6 -41.41 10.83 -17.47
CA LYS A 6 -40.20 11.04 -18.28
C LYS A 6 -39.10 11.78 -17.51
N ILE A 7 -39.47 12.78 -16.70
CA ILE A 7 -38.53 13.55 -15.89
C ILE A 7 -37.96 12.67 -14.77
N LEU A 8 -38.81 11.82 -14.16
CA LEU A 8 -38.37 10.87 -13.15
C LEU A 8 -37.35 9.88 -13.74
N PHE A 9 -37.62 9.33 -14.93
CA PHE A 9 -36.73 8.37 -15.59
C PHE A 9 -35.37 8.99 -15.96
N VAL A 10 -35.37 10.23 -16.45
CA VAL A 10 -34.13 10.96 -16.76
C VAL A 10 -33.33 11.20 -15.47
N LEU A 11 -33.95 11.73 -14.42
CA LEU A 11 -33.27 11.99 -13.15
C LEU A 11 -32.67 10.73 -12.52
N THR A 12 -33.43 9.63 -12.46
CA THR A 12 -32.93 8.36 -11.90
C THR A 12 -31.79 7.78 -12.73
N THR A 13 -31.87 7.88 -14.06
CA THR A 13 -30.80 7.40 -14.95
C THR A 13 -29.53 8.24 -14.79
N THR A 14 -29.65 9.57 -14.71
CA THR A 14 -28.49 10.46 -14.49
C THR A 14 -27.84 10.22 -13.13
N ILE A 15 -28.63 10.03 -12.06
CA ILE A 15 -28.09 9.70 -10.74
C ILE A 15 -27.40 8.34 -10.76
N ALA A 16 -28.01 7.32 -11.37
CA ALA A 16 -27.42 5.99 -11.47
C ALA A 16 -26.09 6.00 -12.23
N ILE A 17 -26.00 6.75 -13.33
CA ILE A 17 -24.74 6.93 -14.09
C ILE A 17 -23.71 7.66 -13.23
N ALA A 18 -24.07 8.76 -12.58
CA ALA A 18 -23.15 9.52 -11.74
C ALA A 18 -22.59 8.68 -10.58
N VAL A 19 -23.45 7.93 -9.88
CA VAL A 19 -23.04 7.00 -8.82
C VAL A 19 -22.16 5.88 -9.37
N GLY A 20 -22.53 5.29 -10.50
CA GLY A 20 -21.72 4.27 -11.17
C GLY A 20 -20.34 4.77 -11.59
N SER A 21 -20.25 6.00 -12.11
CA SER A 21 -18.99 6.64 -12.49
C SER A 21 -18.12 6.98 -11.28
N ILE A 22 -18.70 7.49 -10.18
CA ILE A 22 -17.96 7.77 -8.93
C ILE A 22 -17.47 6.46 -8.31
N ALA A 23 -18.31 5.44 -8.23
CA ALA A 23 -17.92 4.12 -7.73
C ALA A 23 -16.79 3.54 -8.58
N ALA A 24 -16.93 3.54 -9.91
CA ALA A 24 -15.87 3.11 -10.82
C ALA A 24 -14.58 3.90 -10.58
N TRP A 25 -14.65 5.22 -10.43
CA TRP A 25 -13.47 6.03 -10.11
C TRP A 25 -12.79 5.60 -8.81
N SER A 26 -13.55 5.34 -7.75
CA SER A 26 -12.99 4.87 -6.47
C SER A 26 -12.41 3.45 -6.52
N PHE A 27 -12.89 2.59 -7.43
CA PHE A 27 -12.40 1.22 -7.60
C PHE A 27 -11.25 1.08 -8.60
N TYR A 28 -11.15 1.98 -9.59
CA TYR A 28 -10.19 1.83 -10.69
C TYR A 28 -8.99 2.78 -10.61
N TYR A 29 -9.06 3.88 -9.85
CA TYR A 29 -7.90 4.77 -9.75
C TYR A 29 -6.95 4.35 -8.63
N PRO A 30 -5.64 4.25 -8.92
CA PRO A 30 -4.65 4.01 -7.90
C PRO A 30 -4.59 5.18 -6.92
N TYR A 31 -4.43 4.85 -5.64
CA TYR A 31 -4.12 5.81 -4.59
C TYR A 31 -2.61 5.82 -4.36
N GLN A 32 -1.99 6.97 -4.59
CA GLN A 32 -0.56 7.17 -4.38
C GLN A 32 -0.33 8.43 -3.54
N ALA A 33 0.62 8.36 -2.61
CA ALA A 33 1.11 9.53 -1.88
C ALA A 33 2.58 9.35 -1.50
N THR A 34 3.30 10.47 -1.42
CA THR A 34 4.72 10.56 -1.05
C THR A 34 4.86 11.55 0.10
N GLY A 35 5.75 11.28 1.06
CA GLY A 35 5.99 12.15 2.22
C GLY A 35 4.77 12.29 3.12
N THR A 36 3.95 11.25 3.23
CA THR A 36 2.70 11.28 4.00
C THR A 36 2.86 10.74 5.42
N SER A 37 1.80 10.86 6.22
CA SER A 37 1.75 10.35 7.59
C SER A 37 1.20 8.92 7.65
N VAL A 38 1.57 8.18 8.70
CA VAL A 38 1.04 6.82 9.01
C VAL A 38 -0.49 6.82 9.02
N ALA A 39 -1.10 7.84 9.63
CA ALA A 39 -2.55 7.92 9.75
C ALA A 39 -3.26 8.07 8.40
N VAL A 40 -2.60 8.70 7.42
CA VAL A 40 -3.14 8.81 6.06
C VAL A 40 -2.92 7.52 5.29
N ALA A 41 -1.72 6.93 5.35
CA ALA A 41 -1.41 5.66 4.70
C ALA A 41 -2.32 4.52 5.20
N ASN A 42 -2.48 4.36 6.51
CA ASN A 42 -3.29 3.29 7.11
C ASN A 42 -4.81 3.43 6.91
N ARG A 43 -5.29 4.54 6.34
CA ARG A 43 -6.69 4.63 5.87
C ARG A 43 -6.92 3.93 4.54
N VAL A 44 -5.84 3.69 3.78
CA VAL A 44 -5.90 3.22 2.39
C VAL A 44 -5.25 1.84 2.25
N LEU A 45 -4.15 1.60 2.96
CA LEU A 45 -3.47 0.29 2.99
C LEU A 45 -4.42 -0.80 3.50
N TRP A 46 -4.24 -2.01 2.99
CA TRP A 46 -5.01 -3.19 3.43
C TRP A 46 -4.79 -3.44 4.93
N ASP A 47 -5.78 -4.02 5.60
CA ASP A 47 -5.79 -4.15 7.06
C ASP A 47 -4.55 -4.89 7.60
N ASP A 48 -4.13 -5.95 6.92
CA ASP A 48 -2.95 -6.74 7.28
C ASP A 48 -1.62 -6.02 6.97
N LEU A 49 -1.65 -4.97 6.15
CA LEU A 49 -0.46 -4.24 5.68
C LEU A 49 -0.33 -2.85 6.32
N LYS A 50 -1.10 -2.58 7.37
CA LYS A 50 -1.02 -1.31 8.11
C LYS A 50 0.35 -1.11 8.74
N LEU A 51 0.89 0.08 8.52
CA LEU A 51 2.20 0.50 9.00
C LEU A 51 2.18 0.70 10.52
N PRO A 52 3.31 0.42 11.20
CA PRO A 52 3.45 0.68 12.62
C PRO A 52 3.51 2.19 12.91
N ALA A 53 3.17 2.58 14.14
CA ALA A 53 3.07 3.98 14.53
C ALA A 53 4.39 4.78 14.41
N GLY A 54 5.53 4.11 14.52
CA GLY A 54 6.86 4.71 14.38
C GLY A 54 7.31 4.95 12.92
N ALA A 55 6.54 4.50 11.92
CA ALA A 55 6.88 4.72 10.53
C ALA A 55 6.82 6.22 10.16
N SER A 56 7.73 6.66 9.30
CA SER A 56 7.83 8.05 8.85
C SER A 56 8.30 8.12 7.40
N ASP A 57 8.22 9.31 6.78
CA ASP A 57 8.65 9.53 5.40
C ASP A 57 8.08 8.46 4.43
N ILE A 58 6.76 8.33 4.49
CA ILE A 58 6.02 7.23 3.86
C ILE A 58 5.71 7.60 2.42
N THR A 59 6.01 6.66 1.53
CA THR A 59 5.51 6.64 0.18
C THR A 59 4.71 5.36 -0.01
N PHE A 60 3.51 5.44 -0.59
CA PHE A 60 2.69 4.26 -0.84
C PHE A 60 1.96 4.35 -2.17
N TYR A 61 1.61 3.17 -2.69
CA TYR A 61 0.78 2.97 -3.87
C TYR A 61 -0.19 1.83 -3.57
N VAL A 62 -1.48 2.06 -3.77
CA VAL A 62 -2.52 1.03 -3.64
C VAL A 62 -3.41 1.10 -4.87
N ASP A 63 -3.57 -0.02 -5.55
CA ASP A 63 -4.56 -0.17 -6.59
C ASP A 63 -5.37 -1.47 -6.39
N ARG A 64 -6.12 -1.87 -7.41
CA ARG A 64 -6.91 -3.11 -7.37
C ARG A 64 -6.06 -4.38 -7.28
N TYR A 65 -4.82 -4.33 -7.76
CA TYR A 65 -3.96 -5.48 -7.98
C TYR A 65 -2.84 -5.60 -6.95
N GLY A 66 -2.47 -4.51 -6.29
CA GLY A 66 -1.40 -4.51 -5.32
C GLY A 66 -1.45 -3.37 -4.31
N CYS A 67 -0.68 -3.58 -3.25
CA CYS A 67 -0.47 -2.66 -2.16
C CYS A 67 1.03 -2.60 -1.88
N GLU A 68 1.58 -1.39 -1.91
CA GLU A 68 3.00 -1.15 -1.83
C GLU A 68 3.27 0.03 -0.90
N ALA A 69 4.33 -0.05 -0.12
CA ALA A 69 4.78 1.08 0.68
C ALA A 69 6.28 1.02 0.94
N GLU A 70 6.87 2.20 1.05
CA GLU A 70 8.24 2.43 1.49
C GLU A 70 8.21 3.46 2.62
N PHE A 71 8.97 3.23 3.69
CA PHE A 71 8.93 4.09 4.86
C PHE A 71 10.20 3.97 5.71
N ALA A 72 10.57 5.04 6.39
CA ALA A 72 11.60 5.03 7.42
C ALA A 72 11.04 4.45 8.72
N ILE A 73 11.83 3.56 9.34
CA ILE A 73 11.51 2.91 10.60
C ILE A 73 12.78 2.40 11.27
N SER A 74 12.83 2.41 12.61
CA SER A 74 13.96 1.81 13.32
C SER A 74 13.93 0.28 13.25
N GLN A 75 15.09 -0.36 13.23
CA GLN A 75 15.19 -1.82 13.19
C GLN A 75 14.40 -2.52 14.31
N PRO A 76 14.45 -2.08 15.59
CA PRO A 76 13.70 -2.74 16.66
C PRO A 76 12.19 -2.64 16.47
N GLU A 77 11.69 -1.48 16.04
CA GLU A 77 10.26 -1.29 15.78
C GLU A 77 9.78 -2.10 14.58
N PHE A 78 10.61 -2.19 13.55
CA PHE A 78 10.34 -3.01 12.38
C PHE A 78 10.24 -4.50 12.73
N LEU A 79 11.20 -5.03 13.49
CA LEU A 79 11.17 -6.42 13.93
C LEU A 79 9.97 -6.73 14.84
N GLU A 80 9.61 -5.81 15.74
CA GLU A 80 8.43 -5.97 16.58
C GLU A 80 7.14 -5.90 15.75
N TRP A 81 7.06 -5.01 14.76
CA TRP A 81 5.94 -4.95 13.83
C TRP A 81 5.75 -6.27 13.08
N CYS A 82 6.80 -6.83 12.48
CA CYS A 82 6.73 -8.12 11.79
C CYS A 82 6.29 -9.26 12.73
N LYS A 83 6.79 -9.26 13.96
CA LYS A 83 6.41 -10.24 14.99
C LYS A 83 4.93 -10.13 15.38
N VAL A 84 4.41 -8.91 15.57
CA VAL A 84 2.99 -8.68 15.87
C VAL A 84 2.09 -9.18 14.73
N GLN A 85 2.53 -9.03 13.48
CA GLN A 85 1.82 -9.54 12.31
C GLN A 85 1.99 -11.06 12.08
N GLY A 86 2.84 -11.72 12.87
CA GLY A 86 3.14 -13.15 12.71
C GLY A 86 3.92 -13.47 11.43
N TRP A 87 4.65 -12.50 10.87
CA TRP A 87 5.43 -12.70 9.65
C TRP A 87 6.80 -13.32 9.93
N SER A 88 7.21 -14.22 9.06
CA SER A 88 8.51 -14.89 9.17
C SER A 88 9.65 -13.95 8.79
N VAL A 89 10.68 -13.91 9.64
CA VAL A 89 11.83 -13.01 9.52
C VAL A 89 13.07 -13.80 9.15
N SER A 90 13.76 -13.39 8.08
CA SER A 90 15.06 -13.94 7.71
C SER A 90 16.08 -12.82 7.54
N GLY A 91 17.27 -12.99 8.11
CA GLY A 91 18.39 -12.09 7.83
C GLY A 91 18.86 -12.26 6.38
N ILE A 92 19.20 -11.15 5.72
CA ILE A 92 19.75 -11.17 4.38
C ILE A 92 21.19 -11.70 4.45
N THR A 93 21.44 -12.86 3.84
CA THR A 93 22.78 -13.48 3.76
C THR A 93 23.45 -13.30 2.40
N THR A 94 22.65 -12.98 1.38
CA THR A 94 23.08 -12.69 0.01
C THR A 94 22.33 -11.43 -0.44
N PRO A 95 22.97 -10.51 -1.18
CA PRO A 95 22.31 -9.29 -1.61
C PRO A 95 20.97 -9.58 -2.31
N VAL A 96 19.91 -8.92 -1.86
CA VAL A 96 18.57 -9.01 -2.45
C VAL A 96 18.19 -7.68 -3.08
N PRO A 97 17.39 -7.66 -4.16
CA PRO A 97 16.87 -6.41 -4.70
C PRO A 97 16.07 -5.68 -3.63
N TYR A 98 16.33 -4.39 -3.49
CA TYR A 98 15.33 -3.50 -2.91
C TYR A 98 14.12 -3.58 -3.83
N PHE A 99 12.93 -3.71 -3.26
CA PHE A 99 11.75 -3.73 -4.10
C PHE A 99 11.65 -2.42 -4.85
N GLU A 100 11.28 -2.50 -6.12
CA GLU A 100 10.79 -1.38 -6.92
C GLU A 100 9.28 -1.26 -6.68
N PRO A 101 8.80 -0.56 -5.63
CA PRO A 101 7.42 -0.15 -5.65
C PRO A 101 7.21 0.75 -6.87
N VAL A 102 6.05 0.72 -7.50
CA VAL A 102 5.56 1.69 -8.50
C VAL A 102 5.77 3.15 -8.01
N CYS A 103 5.88 3.33 -6.70
CA CYS A 103 6.27 4.55 -6.00
C CYS A 103 7.66 5.10 -6.33
N LEU A 104 8.62 4.25 -6.69
CA LEU A 104 10.04 4.54 -6.92
C LEU A 104 10.52 3.79 -8.18
N PRO A 105 10.16 4.26 -9.39
CA PRO A 105 10.62 3.63 -10.61
C PRO A 105 12.15 3.70 -10.71
N GLU A 106 12.78 2.63 -11.20
CA GLU A 106 14.23 2.54 -11.52
C GLU A 106 15.18 2.43 -10.32
N ASP A 107 14.69 1.96 -9.18
CA ASP A 107 15.53 1.65 -8.02
C ASP A 107 16.12 0.24 -8.09
N ASP A 108 17.24 0.08 -8.80
CA ASP A 108 17.96 -1.19 -8.98
C ASP A 108 18.87 -1.57 -7.80
N ARG A 109 18.72 -0.88 -6.65
CA ARG A 109 19.63 -1.03 -5.52
C ARG A 109 19.50 -2.42 -4.89
N LEU A 110 20.63 -2.95 -4.44
CA LEU A 110 20.68 -4.18 -3.66
C LEU A 110 20.78 -3.86 -2.18
N VAL A 111 20.04 -4.61 -1.37
CA VAL A 111 20.17 -4.62 0.09
C VAL A 111 21.15 -5.72 0.46
N GLU A 112 22.32 -5.32 0.95
CA GLU A 112 23.37 -6.23 1.39
C GLU A 112 23.22 -6.64 2.85
N THR A 113 22.65 -5.77 3.68
CA THR A 113 22.47 -6.00 5.12
C THR A 113 21.08 -5.58 5.56
N GLY A 114 20.39 -6.49 6.25
CA GLY A 114 19.00 -6.27 6.61
C GLY A 114 18.22 -7.56 6.77
N TYR A 115 16.93 -7.48 6.48
CA TYR A 115 16.01 -8.57 6.66
C TYR A 115 15.03 -8.67 5.49
N GLU A 116 14.63 -9.88 5.14
CA GLU A 116 13.55 -10.19 4.21
C GLU A 116 12.43 -10.94 4.96
N PHE A 117 11.19 -10.65 4.59
CA PHE A 117 9.99 -11.26 5.18
C PHE A 117 8.99 -11.59 4.11
N SER A 118 8.26 -12.66 4.37
CA SER A 118 7.06 -13.00 3.61
C SER A 118 5.85 -12.39 4.28
N ILE A 119 5.09 -11.62 3.51
CA ILE A 119 3.76 -11.14 3.88
C ILE A 119 2.71 -11.92 3.09
N PRO A 120 1.43 -11.88 3.48
CA PRO A 120 0.37 -12.41 2.64
C PRO A 120 0.50 -11.82 1.22
N TYR A 121 0.68 -12.72 0.25
CA TYR A 121 0.74 -12.38 -1.18
C TYR A 121 1.88 -11.44 -1.60
N GLY A 122 2.97 -11.39 -0.83
CA GLY A 122 4.06 -10.46 -1.09
C GLY A 122 5.35 -10.71 -0.30
N ARG A 123 6.27 -9.75 -0.38
CA ARG A 123 7.45 -9.70 0.50
C ARG A 123 7.73 -8.27 1.00
N VAL A 124 8.40 -8.21 2.14
CA VAL A 124 8.96 -6.99 2.74
C VAL A 124 10.48 -7.13 2.75
N VAL A 125 11.19 -6.06 2.44
CA VAL A 125 12.64 -5.92 2.60
C VAL A 125 12.92 -4.76 3.53
N TYR A 126 13.79 -4.97 4.51
CA TYR A 126 14.32 -3.91 5.35
C TYR A 126 15.80 -3.71 5.07
N ASP A 127 16.18 -2.47 4.75
CA ASP A 127 17.54 -2.01 4.53
C ASP A 127 18.08 -1.39 5.83
N SER A 128 18.96 -2.13 6.52
CA SER A 128 19.58 -1.68 7.77
C SER A 128 20.45 -0.43 7.58
N SER A 129 21.06 -0.24 6.40
CA SER A 129 21.96 0.88 6.15
C SER A 129 21.23 2.22 6.12
N ARG A 130 19.93 2.19 5.77
CA ARG A 130 19.08 3.36 5.65
C ARG A 130 18.00 3.46 6.71
N SER A 131 17.79 2.39 7.49
CA SER A 131 16.66 2.27 8.42
C SER A 131 15.33 2.49 7.69
N ARG A 132 15.17 1.76 6.58
CA ARG A 132 13.96 1.82 5.74
C ARG A 132 13.44 0.43 5.43
N ALA A 133 12.12 0.31 5.37
CA ALA A 133 11.44 -0.89 4.90
C ALA A 133 10.65 -0.57 3.64
N ALA A 134 10.60 -1.54 2.74
CA ALA A 134 9.76 -1.53 1.55
C ALA A 134 8.98 -2.85 1.48
N PHE A 135 7.71 -2.79 1.11
CA PHE A 135 6.95 -4.00 0.80
C PHE A 135 6.12 -3.86 -0.46
N TRP A 136 5.85 -5.02 -1.01
CA TRP A 136 4.98 -5.20 -2.15
C TRP A 136 4.15 -6.45 -1.95
N ALA A 137 2.83 -6.28 -1.93
CA ALA A 137 1.86 -7.36 -2.00
C ALA A 137 1.09 -7.22 -3.30
N SER A 138 1.04 -8.29 -4.08
CA SER A 138 0.18 -8.41 -5.25
C SER A 138 -0.89 -9.46 -4.96
N THR A 139 -1.95 -9.52 -5.75
CA THR A 139 -3.13 -10.37 -5.50
C THR A 139 -3.95 -9.92 -4.28
N PHE A 140 -5.06 -9.25 -4.57
CA PHE A 140 -6.11 -8.90 -3.62
C PHE A 140 -6.63 -10.16 -2.90
N PRO A 141 -6.73 -10.19 -1.55
CA PRO A 141 -7.37 -11.30 -0.82
C PRO A 141 -8.86 -11.47 -1.15
#